data_AF-A0A1I7WQ59-F1
#
_entry.id   AF-A0A1I7WQ59-F1
#
_cell.length_a   1.000
_cell.length_b   1.000
_cell.length_c   1.000
_cell.angle_alpha   90.00
_cell.angle_beta   90.00
_cell.angle_gamma   90.00
#
_symmetry.space_group_name_H-M   'P 1'
#
loop_
_entity.id
_entity.type
_entity.pdbx_description
1 polymer ?
#
loop_
_entity_poly.entity_id
_entity_poly.type
_entity_poly.pdbx_seq_one_letter_code
_entity_poly.pdbx_strand_id
1 'polypeptide(L)'
;MENLVASHLPDLYRLIQFHAHWGPTSDCGSEHTLDGKSYPAEIHFVFWNTIYKTYDNAITHSDGLAVVGVFLKEGKYNPDYAYITSLISDAINTKRPVPISTTLDITKMIPLGQFFTRKCCLRDL
;
A
#
# COMPACT_ATOMS: atom_id res chain seq x y z
N MET A 1 0.89 11.51 -4.11
CA MET A 1 -0.59 11.39 -4.25
C MET A 1 -1.18 11.32 -2.87
N GLU A 2 -1.92 12.34 -2.46
CA GLU A 2 -2.64 12.34 -1.18
C GLU A 2 -4.08 11.85 -1.33
N ASN A 3 -4.67 12.00 -2.53
CA ASN A 3 -6.06 11.64 -2.81
C ASN A 3 -6.14 10.63 -3.96
N LEU A 4 -7.02 9.65 -3.83
CA LEU A 4 -7.37 8.63 -4.80
C LEU A 4 -8.79 8.87 -5.33
N VAL A 5 -8.91 8.93 -6.66
CA VAL A 5 -10.18 8.98 -7.39
C VAL A 5 -10.07 7.97 -8.52
N ALA A 6 -11.11 7.15 -8.69
CA ALA A 6 -11.19 6.18 -9.78
C ALA A 6 -12.64 6.01 -10.23
N SER A 7 -12.86 5.63 -11.48
CA SER A 7 -14.20 5.49 -12.07
C SER A 7 -15.12 4.48 -11.37
N HIS A 8 -14.54 3.52 -10.65
CA HIS A 8 -15.26 2.47 -9.92
C HIS A 8 -15.37 2.73 -8.41
N LEU A 9 -14.84 3.86 -7.93
CA LEU A 9 -14.99 4.32 -6.55
C LEU A 9 -16.09 5.38 -6.50
N PRO A 10 -16.94 5.38 -5.46
CA PRO A 10 -18.06 6.32 -5.37
C PRO A 10 -17.61 7.77 -5.11
N ASP A 11 -16.47 7.95 -4.44
CA ASP A 11 -16.06 9.22 -3.85
C ASP A 11 -14.53 9.43 -3.92
N LEU A 12 -14.09 10.53 -3.30
CA LEU A 12 -12.68 10.82 -3.07
C LEU A 12 -12.18 10.14 -1.79
N TYR A 13 -11.09 9.40 -1.94
CA TYR A 13 -10.41 8.71 -0.85
C TYR A 13 -9.08 9.40 -0.54
N ARG A 14 -8.68 9.48 0.73
CA ARG A 14 -7.40 10.11 1.14
C ARG A 14 -6.46 9.08 1.74
N LEU A 15 -5.17 9.15 1.38
CA LEU A 15 -4.14 8.28 1.92
C LEU A 15 -4.01 8.50 3.44
N ILE A 16 -3.95 7.43 4.21
CA ILE A 16 -3.71 7.49 5.66
C ILE A 16 -2.42 6.77 6.07
N GLN A 17 -2.14 5.62 5.47
CA GLN A 17 -0.94 4.84 5.72
C GLN A 17 -0.59 3.98 4.51
N PHE A 18 0.62 3.43 4.52
CA PHE A 18 0.96 2.28 3.71
C PHE A 18 1.79 1.29 4.53
N HIS A 19 1.69 0.02 4.18
CA HIS A 19 2.46 -1.06 4.79
C HIS A 19 2.77 -2.12 3.73
N ALA A 20 3.65 -3.06 4.06
CA ALA A 20 4.03 -4.15 3.17
C ALA A 20 4.00 -5.48 3.91
N HIS A 21 3.64 -6.51 3.16
CA HIS A 21 3.73 -7.91 3.54
C HIS A 21 4.83 -8.56 2.72
N TRP A 22 5.67 -9.39 3.33
CA TRP A 22 6.76 -10.09 2.64
C TRP A 22 7.02 -11.46 3.25
N GLY A 23 7.51 -12.38 2.42
CA GLY A 23 7.83 -13.74 2.83
C GLY A 23 9.28 -13.91 3.24
N PRO A 24 9.64 -15.07 3.83
CA PRO A 24 11.02 -15.44 4.11
C PRO A 24 11.83 -15.74 2.84
N THR A 25 11.15 -15.98 1.71
CA THR A 25 11.73 -16.39 0.43
C THR A 25 11.00 -15.72 -0.73
N SER A 26 11.64 -15.65 -1.89
CA SER A 26 11.15 -14.91 -3.06
C SER A 26 10.00 -15.58 -3.81
N ASP A 27 9.57 -16.76 -3.38
CA ASP A 27 8.44 -17.52 -3.92
C ASP A 27 7.15 -17.34 -3.12
N CYS A 28 7.18 -16.59 -2.01
CA CYS A 28 6.01 -16.30 -1.20
C CYS A 28 6.08 -14.91 -0.54
N GLY A 29 4.94 -14.39 -0.07
CA GLY A 29 4.89 -13.19 0.76
C GLY A 29 3.75 -12.23 0.46
N SER A 30 3.28 -12.20 -0.79
CA SER A 30 2.07 -11.47 -1.14
C SER A 30 0.84 -12.15 -0.54
N GLU A 31 -0.13 -11.34 -0.08
CA GLU A 31 -1.40 -11.86 0.44
C GLU A 31 -2.31 -12.30 -0.70
N HIS A 32 -2.36 -11.50 -1.78
CA HIS A 32 -3.03 -11.89 -3.00
C HIS A 32 -2.15 -12.82 -3.83
N THR A 33 -2.80 -13.64 -4.67
CA THR A 33 -2.13 -14.47 -5.67
C THR A 33 -2.67 -14.15 -7.04
N LEU A 34 -1.82 -14.30 -8.07
CA LEU A 34 -2.22 -14.20 -9.47
C LEU A 34 -2.06 -15.58 -10.11
N ASP A 35 -3.15 -16.13 -10.63
CA ASP A 35 -3.18 -17.48 -11.22
C ASP A 35 -2.60 -18.56 -10.27
N GLY A 36 -2.89 -18.44 -8.97
CA GLY A 36 -2.41 -19.34 -7.93
C GLY A 36 -0.95 -19.13 -7.51
N LYS A 37 -0.26 -18.13 -8.08
CA LYS A 37 1.13 -17.80 -7.75
C LYS A 37 1.22 -16.64 -6.77
N SER A 38 2.02 -16.80 -5.73
CA SER A 38 2.41 -15.73 -4.80
C SER A 38 3.64 -14.96 -5.33
N TYR A 39 3.76 -13.71 -4.91
CA TYR A 39 4.90 -12.84 -5.17
C TYR A 39 5.71 -12.65 -3.88
N PRO A 40 7.00 -12.27 -3.96
CA PRO A 40 7.85 -12.06 -2.78
C PRO A 40 7.25 -11.13 -1.71
N ALA A 41 6.50 -10.12 -2.15
CA ALA A 41 5.90 -9.14 -1.26
C ALA A 41 4.73 -8.41 -1.93
N GLU A 42 3.92 -7.75 -1.12
CA GLU A 42 2.79 -6.89 -1.53
C GLU A 42 2.76 -5.63 -0.66
N ILE A 43 2.64 -4.47 -1.31
CA ILE A 43 2.47 -3.19 -0.61
C ILE A 43 1.02 -2.77 -0.68
N HIS A 44 0.47 -2.36 0.45
CA HIS A 44 -0.84 -1.78 0.58
C HIS A 44 -0.73 -0.28 0.83
N PHE A 45 -1.28 0.52 -0.08
CA PHE A 45 -1.55 1.93 0.16
C PHE A 45 -3.02 2.08 0.58
N VAL A 46 -3.24 2.47 1.84
CA VAL A 46 -4.57 2.51 2.44
C VAL A 46 -5.14 3.91 2.36
N PHE A 47 -6.33 4.02 1.76
CA PHE A 47 -7.07 5.27 1.64
C PHE A 47 -8.43 5.16 2.31
N TRP A 48 -8.93 6.28 2.86
CA TRP A 48 -10.24 6.35 3.50
C TRP A 48 -11.18 7.30 2.79
N ASN A 49 -12.47 6.94 2.73
CA ASN A 49 -13.51 7.71 2.06
C ASN A 49 -13.79 9.00 2.85
N THR A 50 -13.51 10.14 2.22
CA THR A 50 -13.58 11.45 2.87
C THR A 50 -15.00 11.91 3.19
N ILE A 51 -16.04 11.30 2.60
CA ILE A 51 -17.45 11.62 2.93
C ILE A 51 -17.77 11.37 4.41
N TYR A 52 -17.05 10.43 5.04
CA TYR A 52 -17.24 10.06 6.44
C TYR A 52 -16.53 11.01 7.41
N LYS A 53 -15.86 12.06 6.91
CA LYS A 53 -15.21 13.15 7.67
C LYS A 53 -13.98 12.76 8.48
N THR A 54 -13.95 11.55 9.06
CA THR A 54 -12.82 11.01 9.81
C THR A 54 -12.52 9.58 9.38
N TYR A 55 -11.25 9.18 9.53
CA TYR A 55 -10.81 7.81 9.34
C TYR A 55 -11.59 6.83 10.24
N ASP A 56 -11.69 7.15 11.54
CA ASP A 56 -12.37 6.29 12.53
C ASP A 56 -13.85 6.07 12.21
N ASN A 57 -14.52 7.05 11.59
CA ASN A 57 -15.89 6.87 11.13
C ASN A 57 -15.94 6.07 9.83
N ALA A 58 -15.01 6.33 8.89
CA ALA A 58 -14.94 5.63 7.62
C ALA A 58 -14.81 4.12 7.82
N ILE A 59 -13.95 3.64 8.73
CA ILE A 59 -13.75 2.20 8.95
C ILE A 59 -14.99 1.43 9.45
N THR A 60 -16.05 2.15 9.87
CA THR A 60 -17.33 1.54 10.25
C THR A 60 -18.27 1.30 9.06
N HIS A 61 -17.89 1.73 7.85
CA HIS A 61 -18.69 1.63 6.63
C HIS A 61 -18.06 0.68 5.61
N SER A 62 -18.91 -0.02 4.84
CA SER A 62 -18.48 -1.08 3.92
C SER A 62 -17.65 -0.60 2.71
N ASP A 63 -17.69 0.69 2.44
CA ASP A 63 -17.02 1.45 1.38
C ASP A 63 -16.11 2.54 1.99
N GLY A 64 -15.86 2.45 3.29
CA GLY A 64 -15.05 3.41 4.03
C GLY A 64 -13.58 3.41 3.65
N LEU A 65 -13.08 2.32 3.08
CA LEU A 65 -11.68 2.17 2.72
C LEU A 65 -11.52 1.70 1.27
N ALA A 66 -10.46 2.19 0.64
CA ALA A 66 -9.95 1.71 -0.64
C ALA A 66 -8.47 1.41 -0.46
N VAL A 67 -8.02 0.24 -0.91
CA VAL A 67 -6.61 -0.17 -0.79
C VAL A 67 -6.06 -0.40 -2.20
N VAL A 68 -4.93 0.24 -2.50
CA VAL A 68 -4.15 -0.06 -3.70
C VAL A 68 -3.07 -1.07 -3.31
N GLY A 69 -3.25 -2.31 -3.75
CA GLY A 69 -2.27 -3.38 -3.60
C GLY A 69 -1.29 -3.42 -4.77
N VAL A 70 0.01 -3.47 -4.48
CA VAL A 70 1.09 -3.54 -5.47
C VAL A 70 1.98 -4.73 -5.18
N PHE A 71 2.01 -5.73 -6.06
CA PHE A 71 2.98 -6.82 -5.99
C PHE A 71 4.40 -6.31 -6.21
N LEU A 72 5.33 -6.75 -5.36
CA LEU A 72 6.75 -6.60 -5.58
C LEU A 72 7.33 -7.89 -6.14
N LYS A 73 8.24 -7.77 -7.09
CA LYS A 73 8.99 -8.89 -7.65
C LYS A 73 10.48 -8.58 -7.61
N GLU A 74 11.30 -9.61 -7.44
CA GLU A 74 12.73 -9.49 -7.62
C GLU A 74 13.07 -9.16 -9.08
N GLY A 75 14.13 -8.38 -9.26
CA GLY A 75 14.59 -7.96 -10.57
C GLY A 75 15.53 -6.78 -10.50
N LYS A 76 15.47 -5.91 -11.51
CA LYS A 76 16.30 -4.72 -11.59
C LYS A 76 16.01 -3.79 -10.40
N TYR A 77 17.08 -3.22 -9.83
CA TYR A 77 16.99 -2.18 -8.81
C TYR A 77 16.04 -1.05 -9.23
N ASN A 78 15.13 -0.69 -8.31
CA ASN A 78 14.20 0.40 -8.51
C ASN A 78 14.58 1.59 -7.61
N PRO A 79 15.08 2.71 -8.17
CA PRO A 79 15.48 3.88 -7.38
C PRO A 79 14.31 4.56 -6.66
N ASP A 80 13.07 4.37 -7.11
CA ASP A 80 11.90 4.96 -6.47
C ASP A 80 11.60 4.32 -5.08
N TYR A 81 12.16 3.13 -4.82
CA TYR A 81 12.08 2.46 -3.52
C TYR A 81 13.28 2.74 -2.61
N ALA A 82 14.35 3.33 -3.15
CA ALA A 82 15.63 3.52 -2.45
C ALA A 82 15.46 4.18 -1.09
N TYR A 83 14.67 5.24 -1.05
CA TYR A 83 14.41 6.01 0.16
C TYR A 83 13.73 5.18 1.25
N ILE A 84 12.67 4.44 0.91
CA ILE A 84 11.99 3.59 1.90
C ILE A 84 12.91 2.46 2.37
N THR A 85 13.69 1.85 1.47
CA THR A 85 14.63 0.79 1.85
C THR A 85 15.76 1.29 2.76
N SER A 86 16.22 2.54 2.59
CA SER A 86 17.21 3.13 3.51
C SER A 86 16.58 3.39 4.88
N LEU A 87 15.35 3.89 4.94
CA LEU A 87 14.64 4.11 6.21
C LEU A 87 14.39 2.79 6.97
N ILE A 88 14.12 1.69 6.26
CA ILE A 88 14.01 0.37 6.89
C ILE A 88 15.35 -0.04 7.53
N SER A 89 16.47 0.19 6.82
CA SER A 89 17.81 -0.05 7.36
C SER A 89 18.10 0.80 8.60
N ASP A 90 17.61 2.03 8.65
CA ASP A 90 17.75 2.86 9.86
C ASP A 90 16.84 2.34 10.98
N ALA A 91 15.60 1.97 10.65
CA ALA A 91 14.59 1.53 11.61
C ALA A 91 14.97 0.23 12.34
N ILE A 92 15.65 -0.71 11.67
CA ILE A 92 16.12 -1.95 12.32
C ILE A 92 17.20 -1.70 13.37
N ASN A 93 17.84 -0.53 13.35
CA ASN A 93 18.92 -0.15 14.26
C ASN A 93 18.45 0.73 15.43
N THR A 94 17.13 0.96 15.56
CA THR A 94 16.57 1.80 16.62
C THR A 94 15.28 1.23 17.19
N LYS A 95 14.95 1.62 18.43
CA LYS A 95 13.64 1.33 19.05
C LYS A 95 12.62 2.44 18.84
N ARG A 96 13.02 3.54 18.19
CA ARG A 96 12.18 4.72 17.98
C ARG A 96 11.72 4.78 16.52
N PRO A 97 10.51 5.32 16.24
CA PRO A 97 10.09 5.56 14.87
C PRO A 97 11.11 6.42 14.11
N VAL A 98 11.42 6.03 12.87
CA VAL A 98 12.22 6.84 11.96
C VAL A 98 11.28 7.77 11.19
N PRO A 99 11.48 9.10 11.23
CA PRO A 99 10.64 10.03 10.49
C PRO A 99 10.73 9.79 8.99
N ILE A 100 9.58 9.73 8.32
CA ILE A 100 9.48 9.72 6.86
C ILE A 100 9.31 11.16 6.39
N SER A 101 10.05 11.55 5.34
CA SER A 101 9.92 12.87 4.72
C SER A 101 8.50 13.09 4.20
N THR A 102 7.93 14.25 4.49
CA THR A 102 6.62 14.68 3.95
C THR A 102 6.65 14.89 2.43
N THR A 103 7.84 14.94 1.81
CA THR A 103 8.01 15.08 0.36
C THR A 103 8.05 13.75 -0.38
N LEU A 104 7.88 12.62 0.31
CA LEU A 104 7.85 11.30 -0.33
C LEU A 104 6.70 11.20 -1.35
N ASP A 105 7.05 11.04 -2.61
CA ASP A 105 6.09 10.83 -3.68
C ASP A 105 5.83 9.34 -3.91
N ILE A 106 4.83 8.82 -3.19
CA ILE A 106 4.42 7.41 -3.31
C ILE A 106 3.94 7.01 -4.71
N THR A 107 3.60 7.96 -5.59
CA THR A 107 3.09 7.62 -6.94
C THR A 107 4.13 6.93 -7.80
N LYS A 108 5.41 7.21 -7.53
CA LYS A 108 6.53 6.57 -8.22
C LYS A 108 6.71 5.10 -7.84
N MET A 109 6.10 4.68 -6.73
CA MET A 109 6.08 3.29 -6.27
C MET A 109 4.88 2.51 -6.81
N ILE A 110 3.96 3.17 -7.53
CA ILE A 110 2.76 2.51 -8.10
C ILE A 110 3.00 2.33 -9.60
N PRO A 111 3.01 1.08 -10.11
CA PRO A 111 3.21 0.85 -11.54
C PRO A 111 2.03 1.36 -12.36
N LEU A 112 2.31 1.87 -13.56
CA LEU A 112 1.29 2.20 -14.54
C LEU A 112 0.78 0.92 -15.22
N GLY A 113 -0.53 0.81 -15.43
CA GLY A 113 -1.10 -0.27 -16.22
C GLY A 113 -2.48 -0.72 -15.78
N GLN A 114 -2.78 -1.98 -16.08
CA GLN A 114 -4.05 -2.61 -15.73
C GLN A 114 -4.08 -2.94 -14.24
N PHE A 115 -5.25 -2.74 -13.64
CA PHE A 115 -5.54 -3.12 -12.26
C PHE A 115 -6.74 -4.06 -12.22
N PHE A 116 -6.83 -4.84 -11.15
CA PHE A 116 -8.00 -5.63 -10.81
C PHE A 116 -8.63 -5.02 -9.56
N THR A 117 -9.96 -5.08 -9.46
CA THR A 117 -10.68 -4.56 -8.30
C THR A 117 -11.63 -5.62 -7.75
N ARG A 118 -11.72 -5.70 -6.43
CA ARG A 118 -12.65 -6.56 -5.70
C ARG A 118 -13.02 -5.90 -4.39
N LYS A 119 -14.28 -6.01 -3.99
CA LYS A 119 -14.70 -5.66 -2.62
C LYS A 119 -14.29 -6.79 -1.68
N CYS A 120 -13.59 -6.46 -0.60
CA CYS A 120 -13.15 -7.45 0.39
C CYS A 120 -13.03 -6.81 1.79
N CYS A 121 -12.83 -7.66 2.80
CA CYS A 121 -12.51 -7.23 4.16
C CYS A 121 -10.99 -7.02 4.27
N LEU A 122 -10.57 -5.99 5.02
CA LEU A 122 -9.16 -5.85 5.41
C LEU A 122 -8.76 -7.01 6.31
N ARG A 123 -7.55 -7.53 6.08
CA ARG A 123 -6.98 -8.60 6.89
C ARG A 123 -6.02 -8.05 7.95
N ASP A 124 -5.37 -6.92 7.67
CA ASP A 124 -4.47 -6.23 8.61
C ASP A 124 -4.58 -4.70 8.44
N LEU A 125 -4.67 -3.95 9.54
CA LEU A 125 -4.74 -2.48 9.61
C LEU A 125 -3.53 -1.91 10.35
#